data_AF-A0A516R0F2-F1
#
_entry.id   AF-A0A516R0F2-F1
#
_cell.length_a   1.000
_cell.length_b   1.000
_cell.length_c   1.000
_cell.angle_alpha   90.00
_cell.angle_beta   90.00
_cell.angle_gamma   90.00
#
_symmetry.space_group_name_H-M   'P 1'
#
loop_
_entity.id
_entity.type
_entity.pdbx_description
1 polymer ?
#
loop_
_entity_poly.entity_id
_entity_poly.type
_entity_poly.pdbx_seq_one_letter_code
_entity_poly.pdbx_strand_id
1 'polypeptide(L)'
;MKEQPIAGYKSEVKGTDIANTKVGETKVEGTKTWNDNNATDRPSSIKVDLLQNGKVVDTKEVTAETNWKYTFEKLQAYDENGVAYKYEVKEQAVPGYESKVSGYDITNTKVGETKVEGTKTWKDDNATDRPSTIKVDLLQNGKVVDTKEVTAETNWKYTFEKLQAYDANGAAYKYEVKEQAVAGYESKVSGTDITNTKVGKTKVEGTKTWNDGNATDRPTMIKVDLLQNGNVIQTQDVLAVMGWKYIFADLEAYDAEGKAYEYTVKEQPVAGYESKVSGTDITNTKVGKTKVEGTKTWKDDNATDRPEMIKVDLLQNGTVIATQEVSKATGWKYEFKDLAAYDANGVAYKYEVKEQPVAGYESKVSGTDITNTKVGETKVEGTKTWSDNNATDRPSSIKVDLLQNGKVVDTKEVTAETNWKYTFEKLQAYDANGVAYKYEVKEQPVAGYKSEVKGYDITNTKIKDKPNVNPKDPSTDPKNPNTNTGSNSDSKVPSTTENDKPTLLPNTGGTSAGMSSILGGMVLFLLGGILFARQRIK
;
A
#
# COMPACT_ATOMS: atom_id res chain seq x y z
N MET A 1 -123.96 -47.32 11.39
CA MET A 1 -123.91 -45.90 11.80
C MET A 1 -123.13 -45.14 10.73
N LYS A 2 -123.50 -43.89 10.40
CA LYS A 2 -122.65 -43.00 9.59
C LYS A 2 -122.38 -41.77 10.44
N GLU A 3 -121.11 -41.51 10.73
CA GLU A 3 -120.69 -40.29 11.40
C GLU A 3 -120.82 -39.11 10.41
N GLN A 4 -121.14 -37.93 10.93
CA GLN A 4 -121.06 -36.70 10.14
C GLN A 4 -119.58 -36.44 9.80
N PRO A 5 -119.24 -36.04 8.57
CA PRO A 5 -117.86 -35.78 8.19
C PRO A 5 -117.25 -34.69 9.08
N ILE A 6 -116.13 -35.01 9.73
CA ILE A 6 -115.34 -34.08 10.55
C ILE A 6 -114.17 -33.58 9.70
N ALA A 7 -114.08 -32.26 9.51
CA ALA A 7 -113.01 -31.67 8.73
C ALA A 7 -111.62 -32.03 9.30
N GLY A 8 -110.74 -32.55 8.44
CA GLY A 8 -109.39 -33.01 8.84
C GLY A 8 -109.35 -34.40 9.49
N TYR A 9 -110.44 -35.16 9.45
CA TYR A 9 -110.50 -36.54 9.94
C TYR A 9 -111.13 -37.47 8.91
N LYS A 10 -110.63 -38.71 8.86
CA LYS A 10 -111.18 -39.82 8.09
C LYS A 10 -111.78 -40.83 9.07
N SER A 11 -113.08 -41.02 9.00
CA SER A 11 -113.83 -41.95 9.85
C SER A 11 -113.86 -43.36 9.25
N GLU A 12 -113.48 -44.37 10.01
CA GLU A 12 -113.65 -45.80 9.67
C GLU A 12 -114.62 -46.44 10.66
N VAL A 13 -115.66 -47.13 10.14
CA VAL A 13 -116.69 -47.77 10.97
C VAL A 13 -116.51 -49.28 10.93
N LYS A 14 -116.21 -49.90 12.09
CA LYS A 14 -116.13 -51.36 12.25
C LYS A 14 -117.16 -51.81 13.29
N GLY A 15 -118.29 -52.35 12.83
CA GLY A 15 -119.39 -52.73 13.71
C GLY A 15 -120.05 -51.51 14.38
N THR A 16 -119.97 -51.43 15.71
CA THR A 16 -120.45 -50.28 16.51
C THR A 16 -119.38 -49.24 16.80
N ASP A 17 -118.11 -49.52 16.47
CA ASP A 17 -116.99 -48.63 16.77
C ASP A 17 -116.71 -47.70 15.59
N ILE A 18 -116.47 -46.42 15.91
CA ILE A 18 -116.11 -45.38 14.96
C ILE A 18 -114.71 -44.87 15.35
N ALA A 19 -113.74 -45.07 14.45
CA ALA A 19 -112.39 -44.54 14.62
C ALA A 19 -112.21 -43.32 13.70
N ASN A 20 -111.82 -42.18 14.28
CA ASN A 20 -111.49 -40.97 13.55
C ASN A 20 -109.98 -40.77 13.50
N THR A 21 -109.38 -40.98 12.34
CA THR A 21 -107.95 -40.73 12.13
C THR A 21 -107.76 -39.34 11.54
N LYS A 22 -106.88 -38.54 12.13
CA LYS A 22 -106.55 -37.20 11.61
C LYS A 22 -105.85 -37.35 10.26
N VAL A 23 -106.31 -36.64 9.25
CA VAL A 23 -105.76 -36.64 7.89
C VAL A 23 -105.55 -35.22 7.40
N GLY A 24 -104.55 -35.02 6.55
CA GLY A 24 -104.25 -33.72 5.98
C GLY A 24 -103.03 -33.79 5.09
N GLU A 25 -102.93 -32.86 4.15
CA GLU A 25 -101.75 -32.70 3.32
C GLU A 25 -100.93 -31.51 3.82
N THR A 26 -99.62 -31.59 3.64
CA THR A 26 -98.66 -30.52 3.86
C THR A 26 -97.74 -30.40 2.65
N LYS A 27 -96.88 -29.39 2.67
CA LYS A 27 -95.81 -29.21 1.71
C LYS A 27 -94.51 -28.87 2.43
N VAL A 28 -93.40 -29.25 1.83
CA VAL A 28 -92.05 -28.86 2.26
C VAL A 28 -91.46 -27.98 1.18
N GLU A 29 -91.05 -26.77 1.54
CA GLU A 29 -90.48 -25.79 0.65
C GLU A 29 -89.16 -25.29 1.23
N GLY A 30 -88.15 -25.19 0.38
CA GLY A 30 -86.83 -24.74 0.77
C GLY A 30 -86.11 -24.05 -0.37
N THR A 31 -85.05 -23.34 -0.01
CA THR A 31 -84.15 -22.65 -0.92
C THR A 31 -82.73 -23.18 -0.78
N LYS A 32 -81.97 -23.11 -1.87
CA LYS A 32 -80.55 -23.46 -1.92
C LYS A 32 -79.71 -22.20 -2.10
N THR A 33 -78.81 -21.97 -1.14
CA THR A 33 -77.83 -20.87 -1.15
C THR A 33 -76.42 -21.41 -1.38
N TRP A 34 -75.62 -20.66 -2.12
CA TRP A 34 -74.22 -20.96 -2.41
C TRP A 34 -73.31 -19.89 -1.78
N ASN A 35 -72.49 -20.29 -0.80
CA ASN A 35 -71.42 -19.48 -0.20
C ASN A 35 -70.08 -19.87 -0.84
N ASP A 36 -69.89 -19.43 -2.07
CA ASP A 36 -68.78 -19.86 -2.93
C ASP A 36 -68.13 -18.71 -3.71
N ASN A 37 -68.46 -17.46 -3.35
CA ASN A 37 -68.05 -16.26 -4.05
C ASN A 37 -68.26 -16.32 -5.59
N ASN A 38 -69.39 -16.88 -6.04
CA ASN A 38 -69.73 -17.09 -7.45
C ASN A 38 -68.71 -17.96 -8.19
N ALA A 39 -68.34 -19.08 -7.57
CA ALA A 39 -67.37 -20.01 -8.12
C ALA A 39 -67.75 -20.50 -9.54
N THR A 40 -66.77 -20.55 -10.44
CA THR A 40 -66.96 -20.97 -11.84
C THR A 40 -67.14 -22.47 -12.00
N ASP A 41 -66.75 -23.25 -10.99
CA ASP A 41 -66.84 -24.71 -10.91
C ASP A 41 -68.08 -25.18 -10.11
N ARG A 42 -69.05 -24.29 -9.86
CA ARG A 42 -70.33 -24.64 -9.24
C ARG A 42 -71.06 -25.68 -10.10
N PRO A 43 -71.59 -26.77 -9.53
CA PRO A 43 -72.36 -27.74 -10.30
C PRO A 43 -73.67 -27.12 -10.83
N SER A 44 -74.13 -27.62 -11.98
CA SER A 44 -75.37 -27.14 -12.62
C SER A 44 -76.63 -27.54 -11.86
N SER A 45 -76.58 -28.61 -11.06
CA SER A 45 -77.68 -29.10 -10.24
C SER A 45 -77.21 -29.78 -8.96
N ILE A 46 -78.14 -29.95 -8.02
CA ILE A 46 -78.00 -30.77 -6.81
C ILE A 46 -79.22 -31.69 -6.68
N LYS A 47 -79.11 -32.71 -5.81
CA LYS A 47 -80.25 -33.55 -5.43
C LYS A 47 -80.57 -33.36 -3.96
N VAL A 48 -81.82 -33.03 -3.67
CA VAL A 48 -82.37 -32.88 -2.33
C VAL A 48 -83.32 -34.03 -2.05
N ASP A 49 -83.01 -34.83 -1.04
CA ASP A 49 -83.85 -35.91 -0.56
C ASP A 49 -84.82 -35.37 0.49
N LEU A 50 -86.10 -35.73 0.37
CA LEU A 50 -87.11 -35.54 1.40
C LEU A 50 -87.14 -36.78 2.29
N LEU A 51 -86.95 -36.58 3.60
CA LEU A 51 -87.02 -37.64 4.59
C LEU A 51 -88.33 -37.52 5.37
N GLN A 52 -89.07 -38.62 5.47
CA GLN A 52 -90.23 -38.79 6.33
C GLN A 52 -89.85 -39.72 7.49
N ASN A 53 -89.90 -39.23 8.72
CA ASN A 53 -89.47 -39.96 9.93
C ASN A 53 -88.08 -40.62 9.77
N GLY A 54 -87.16 -39.94 9.10
CA GLY A 54 -85.79 -40.41 8.86
C GLY A 54 -85.60 -41.33 7.64
N LYS A 55 -86.65 -41.66 6.87
CA LYS A 55 -86.53 -42.45 5.63
C LYS A 55 -86.71 -41.56 4.41
N VAL A 56 -85.84 -41.72 3.41
CA VAL A 56 -85.99 -41.03 2.12
C VAL A 56 -87.27 -41.52 1.44
N VAL A 57 -88.16 -40.60 1.09
CA VAL A 57 -89.45 -40.88 0.43
C VAL A 57 -89.60 -40.22 -0.93
N ASP A 58 -88.81 -39.18 -1.21
CA ASP A 58 -88.77 -38.51 -2.51
C ASP A 58 -87.40 -37.81 -2.69
N THR A 59 -87.02 -37.54 -3.94
CA THR A 59 -85.79 -36.83 -4.29
C THR A 59 -86.09 -35.83 -5.40
N LYS A 60 -85.66 -34.59 -5.22
CA LYS A 60 -85.83 -33.53 -6.21
C LYS A 60 -84.49 -33.00 -6.69
N GLU A 61 -84.37 -32.85 -8.00
CA GLU A 61 -83.26 -32.13 -8.62
C GLU A 61 -83.53 -30.63 -8.56
N VAL A 62 -82.53 -29.85 -8.14
CA VAL A 62 -82.61 -28.39 -7.97
C VAL A 62 -81.51 -27.74 -8.80
N THR A 63 -81.88 -26.77 -9.63
CA THR A 63 -80.99 -26.14 -10.62
C THR A 63 -81.07 -24.61 -10.53
N ALA A 64 -80.22 -23.93 -11.29
CA ALA A 64 -80.33 -22.48 -11.46
C ALA A 64 -81.64 -22.05 -12.14
N GLU A 65 -82.22 -22.89 -13.02
CA GLU A 65 -83.48 -22.61 -13.73
C GLU A 65 -84.67 -22.49 -12.77
N THR A 66 -84.65 -23.24 -11.66
CA THR A 66 -85.67 -23.13 -10.60
C THR A 66 -85.37 -22.00 -9.61
N ASN A 67 -84.40 -21.13 -9.93
CA ASN A 67 -83.84 -20.14 -9.01
C ASN A 67 -83.36 -20.77 -7.70
N TRP A 68 -82.83 -22.00 -7.76
CA TRP A 68 -82.39 -22.77 -6.60
C TRP A 68 -83.48 -22.96 -5.53
N LYS A 69 -84.75 -23.03 -5.94
CA LYS A 69 -85.89 -23.33 -5.06
C LYS A 69 -86.45 -24.71 -5.34
N TYR A 70 -87.00 -25.34 -4.31
CA TYR A 70 -87.64 -26.64 -4.43
C TYR A 70 -88.85 -26.77 -3.49
N THR A 71 -89.79 -27.58 -3.93
CA THR A 71 -91.07 -27.82 -3.25
C THR A 71 -91.43 -29.30 -3.41
N PHE A 72 -91.82 -29.93 -2.32
CA PHE A 72 -92.48 -31.23 -2.27
C PHE A 72 -93.94 -31.00 -1.86
N GLU A 73 -94.89 -31.36 -2.73
CA GLU A 73 -96.32 -31.11 -2.52
C GLU A 73 -97.08 -32.39 -2.15
N LYS A 74 -98.31 -32.23 -1.63
CA LYS A 74 -99.24 -33.33 -1.34
C LYS A 74 -98.66 -34.40 -0.40
N LEU A 75 -97.85 -33.96 0.56
CA LEU A 75 -97.24 -34.83 1.56
C LEU A 75 -98.27 -35.13 2.65
N GLN A 76 -98.40 -36.38 3.08
CA GLN A 76 -99.30 -36.72 4.18
C GLN A 76 -98.80 -36.10 5.48
N ALA A 77 -99.66 -35.39 6.22
CA ALA A 77 -99.29 -34.75 7.48
C ALA A 77 -99.29 -35.72 8.66
N TYR A 78 -100.06 -36.81 8.58
CA TYR A 78 -100.26 -37.78 9.66
C TYR A 78 -100.22 -39.22 9.13
N ASP A 79 -99.74 -40.14 9.96
CA ASP A 79 -99.76 -41.57 9.67
C ASP A 79 -101.15 -42.20 9.85
N GLU A 80 -101.25 -43.52 9.63
CA GLU A 80 -102.50 -44.28 9.76
C GLU A 80 -103.09 -44.25 11.18
N ASN A 81 -102.29 -43.90 12.19
CA ASN A 81 -102.70 -43.78 13.59
C ASN A 81 -102.95 -42.33 14.01
N GLY A 82 -102.82 -41.36 13.09
CA GLY A 82 -103.01 -39.94 13.36
C GLY A 82 -101.80 -39.25 14.00
N VAL A 83 -100.61 -39.87 14.01
CA VAL A 83 -99.36 -39.28 14.51
C VAL A 83 -98.73 -38.43 13.40
N ALA A 84 -98.30 -37.21 13.72
CA ALA A 84 -97.72 -36.31 12.73
C ALA A 84 -96.41 -36.84 12.15
N TYR A 85 -96.27 -36.82 10.83
CA TYR A 85 -95.01 -37.10 10.17
C TYR A 85 -94.01 -35.96 10.40
N LYS A 86 -92.79 -36.32 10.78
CA LYS A 86 -91.66 -35.39 10.79
C LYS A 86 -91.00 -35.41 9.42
N TYR A 87 -90.99 -34.25 8.76
CA TYR A 87 -90.28 -34.06 7.50
C TYR A 87 -88.96 -33.32 7.73
N GLU A 88 -87.92 -33.80 7.05
CA GLU A 88 -86.59 -33.20 7.04
C GLU A 88 -86.05 -33.27 5.60
N VAL A 89 -85.10 -32.41 5.27
CA VAL A 89 -84.44 -32.43 3.96
C VAL A 89 -82.97 -32.76 4.16
N LYS A 90 -82.40 -33.48 3.19
CA LYS A 90 -80.97 -33.78 3.16
C LYS A 90 -80.46 -33.58 1.74
N GLU A 91 -79.37 -32.85 1.60
CA GLU A 91 -78.68 -32.79 0.31
C GLU A 91 -77.81 -34.04 0.11
N GLN A 92 -77.79 -34.56 -1.11
CA GLN A 92 -76.77 -35.51 -1.52
C GLN A 92 -75.39 -34.82 -1.57
N ALA A 93 -74.33 -35.55 -1.28
CA ALA A 93 -72.99 -34.97 -1.17
C ALA A 93 -72.58 -34.26 -2.46
N VAL A 94 -72.14 -33.01 -2.34
CA VAL A 94 -71.63 -32.19 -3.44
C VAL A 94 -70.11 -32.08 -3.30
N PRO A 95 -69.31 -32.65 -4.23
CA PRO A 95 -67.85 -32.57 -4.15
C PRO A 95 -67.33 -31.13 -4.04
N GLY A 96 -66.44 -30.87 -3.07
CA GLY A 96 -65.85 -29.55 -2.83
C GLY A 96 -66.72 -28.59 -1.99
N TYR A 97 -67.85 -29.06 -1.47
CA TYR A 97 -68.77 -28.26 -0.67
C TYR A 97 -69.15 -28.95 0.64
N GLU A 98 -69.27 -28.15 1.69
CA GLU A 98 -69.88 -28.56 2.94
C GLU A 98 -71.32 -28.02 3.00
N SER A 99 -72.28 -28.92 3.25
CA SER A 99 -73.71 -28.62 3.24
C SER A 99 -74.25 -28.41 4.65
N LYS A 100 -75.02 -27.35 4.86
CA LYS A 100 -75.70 -27.04 6.12
C LYS A 100 -77.19 -26.83 5.88
N VAL A 101 -78.02 -27.56 6.62
CA VAL A 101 -79.49 -27.44 6.58
C VAL A 101 -79.98 -26.61 7.75
N SER A 102 -80.82 -25.60 7.48
CA SER A 102 -81.49 -24.78 8.48
C SER A 102 -83.00 -24.75 8.21
N GLY A 103 -83.76 -25.56 8.96
CA GLY A 103 -85.15 -25.85 8.62
C GLY A 103 -85.21 -26.69 7.34
N TYR A 104 -85.64 -26.07 6.24
CA TYR A 104 -85.61 -26.65 4.89
C TYR A 104 -84.68 -25.90 3.93
N ASP A 105 -84.02 -24.84 4.38
CA ASP A 105 -83.03 -24.14 3.54
C ASP A 105 -81.68 -24.85 3.61
N ILE A 106 -81.02 -24.97 2.46
CA ILE A 106 -79.73 -25.64 2.30
C ILE A 106 -78.71 -24.59 1.91
N THR A 107 -77.58 -24.53 2.61
CA THR A 107 -76.44 -23.67 2.26
C THR A 107 -75.22 -24.54 1.99
N ASN A 108 -74.61 -24.40 0.80
CA ASN A 108 -73.32 -25.02 0.53
C ASN A 108 -72.22 -23.98 0.60
N THR A 109 -71.22 -24.26 1.44
CA THR A 109 -70.02 -23.44 1.56
C THR A 109 -68.87 -24.15 0.85
N LYS A 110 -68.16 -23.41 0.00
CA LYS A 110 -67.00 -23.97 -0.71
C LYS A 110 -65.89 -24.28 0.29
N VAL A 111 -65.39 -25.51 0.26
CA VAL A 111 -64.33 -25.96 1.17
C VAL A 111 -63.22 -26.65 0.38
N GLY A 112 -62.03 -26.66 0.96
CA GLY A 112 -60.88 -27.31 0.36
C GLY A 112 -59.62 -27.02 1.16
N GLU A 113 -58.63 -27.87 1.00
CA GLU A 113 -57.31 -27.69 1.56
C GLU A 113 -56.30 -27.40 0.45
N THR A 114 -55.28 -26.62 0.78
CA THR A 114 -54.11 -26.38 -0.05
C THR A 114 -52.85 -26.53 0.79
N LYS A 115 -51.70 -26.42 0.13
CA LYS A 115 -50.39 -26.36 0.79
C LYS A 115 -49.57 -25.24 0.18
N VAL A 116 -48.66 -24.70 0.98
CA VAL A 116 -47.64 -23.74 0.53
C VAL A 116 -46.29 -24.39 0.76
N GLU A 117 -45.51 -24.52 -0.31
CA GLU A 117 -44.16 -25.06 -0.26
C GLU A 117 -43.18 -24.13 -0.93
N GLY A 118 -41.96 -24.11 -0.41
CA GLY A 118 -40.90 -23.26 -0.92
C GLY A 118 -39.53 -23.78 -0.51
N THR A 119 -38.53 -23.21 -1.15
CA THR A 119 -37.12 -23.52 -0.91
C THR A 119 -36.38 -22.26 -0.47
N LYS A 120 -35.30 -22.47 0.30
CA LYS A 120 -34.39 -21.44 0.73
C LYS A 120 -33.04 -21.61 0.03
N THR A 121 -32.64 -20.57 -0.69
CA THR A 121 -31.35 -20.46 -1.35
C THR A 121 -30.45 -19.45 -0.62
N TRP A 122 -29.16 -19.78 -0.51
CA TRP A 122 -28.13 -18.91 0.04
C TRP A 122 -27.16 -18.50 -1.06
N LYS A 123 -26.99 -17.18 -1.22
CA LYS A 123 -25.98 -16.52 -2.05
C LYS A 123 -24.95 -15.90 -1.12
N ASP A 124 -23.96 -16.68 -0.71
CA ASP A 124 -22.99 -16.28 0.31
C ASP A 124 -21.64 -17.02 0.22
N ASP A 125 -21.36 -17.64 -0.93
CA ASP A 125 -20.14 -18.42 -1.16
C ASP A 125 -19.79 -19.42 -0.04
N ASN A 126 -20.81 -20.05 0.55
CA ASN A 126 -20.67 -20.98 1.68
C ASN A 126 -20.03 -20.34 2.93
N ALA A 127 -20.46 -19.11 3.24
CA ALA A 127 -20.03 -18.37 4.43
C ALA A 127 -20.06 -19.22 5.72
N THR A 128 -18.99 -19.12 6.51
CA THR A 128 -18.81 -19.86 7.77
C THR A 128 -19.71 -19.35 8.90
N ASP A 129 -20.20 -18.11 8.77
CA ASP A 129 -21.08 -17.45 9.73
C ASP A 129 -22.57 -17.53 9.34
N ARG A 130 -22.91 -18.40 8.37
CA ARG A 130 -24.31 -18.66 7.98
C ARG A 130 -25.10 -19.19 9.20
N PRO A 131 -26.30 -18.65 9.48
CA PRO A 131 -27.12 -19.15 10.58
C PRO A 131 -27.57 -20.59 10.34
N SER A 132 -27.73 -21.36 11.42
CA SER A 132 -28.20 -22.76 11.35
C SER A 132 -29.69 -22.91 11.06
N THR A 133 -30.47 -21.85 11.30
CA THR A 133 -31.93 -21.82 11.12
C THR A 133 -32.40 -20.44 10.67
N ILE A 134 -33.52 -20.40 9.95
CA ILE A 134 -34.30 -19.19 9.66
C ILE A 134 -35.76 -19.40 10.07
N LYS A 135 -36.50 -18.31 10.22
CA LYS A 135 -37.95 -18.35 10.45
C LYS A 135 -38.69 -17.81 9.24
N VAL A 136 -39.56 -18.64 8.69
CA VAL A 136 -40.45 -18.29 7.58
C VAL A 136 -41.87 -18.18 8.11
N ASP A 137 -42.44 -17.00 7.99
CA ASP A 137 -43.83 -16.71 8.34
C ASP A 137 -44.73 -17.00 7.13
N LEU A 138 -45.83 -17.71 7.36
CA LEU A 138 -46.93 -17.87 6.41
C LEU A 138 -47.96 -16.76 6.63
N LEU A 139 -48.25 -16.00 5.58
CA LEU A 139 -49.24 -14.94 5.60
C LEU A 139 -50.51 -15.40 4.90
N GLN A 140 -51.65 -15.32 5.58
CA GLN A 140 -52.98 -15.48 5.01
C GLN A 140 -53.63 -14.11 4.88
N ASN A 141 -53.94 -13.68 3.65
CA ASN A 141 -54.50 -12.35 3.35
C ASN A 141 -53.70 -11.22 4.04
N GLY A 142 -52.36 -11.33 4.05
CA GLY A 142 -51.45 -10.36 4.66
C GLY A 142 -51.26 -10.47 6.18
N LYS A 143 -51.90 -11.41 6.87
CA LYS A 143 -51.70 -11.65 8.31
C LYS A 143 -50.89 -12.92 8.55
N VAL A 144 -49.89 -12.85 9.43
CA VAL A 144 -49.13 -14.03 9.85
C VAL A 144 -50.08 -15.00 10.57
N VAL A 145 -50.13 -16.24 10.11
CA VAL A 145 -50.99 -17.31 10.66
C VAL A 145 -50.19 -18.52 11.14
N ASP A 146 -48.97 -18.69 10.65
CA ASP A 146 -48.05 -19.75 11.08
C ASP A 146 -46.60 -19.31 10.84
N THR A 147 -45.66 -19.93 11.54
CA THR A 147 -44.21 -19.71 11.39
C THR A 147 -43.49 -21.04 11.45
N LYS A 148 -42.61 -21.29 10.47
CA LYS A 148 -41.80 -22.51 10.41
C LYS A 148 -40.32 -22.20 10.52
N GLU A 149 -39.62 -23.00 11.31
CA GLU A 149 -38.16 -23.00 11.32
C GLU A 149 -37.64 -23.87 10.18
N VAL A 150 -36.67 -23.34 9.43
CA VAL A 150 -36.09 -24.00 8.25
C VAL A 150 -34.59 -24.10 8.45
N THR A 151 -34.06 -25.32 8.32
CA THR A 151 -32.66 -25.65 8.63
C THR A 151 -32.02 -26.44 7.50
N ALA A 152 -30.70 -26.64 7.60
CA ALA A 152 -29.97 -27.51 6.69
C ALA A 152 -30.47 -28.98 6.72
N GLU A 153 -30.95 -29.47 7.87
CA GLU A 153 -31.49 -30.84 8.02
C GLU A 153 -32.73 -31.06 7.13
N THR A 154 -33.53 -30.01 6.94
CA THR A 154 -34.69 -30.02 6.02
C THR A 154 -34.29 -29.81 4.56
N ASN A 155 -32.99 -29.83 4.25
CA ASN A 155 -32.43 -29.40 2.96
C ASN A 155 -32.90 -28.00 2.56
N TRP A 156 -33.10 -27.10 3.53
CA TRP A 156 -33.61 -25.75 3.32
C TRP A 156 -34.97 -25.71 2.58
N LYS A 157 -35.82 -26.72 2.80
CA LYS A 157 -37.18 -26.79 2.24
C LYS A 157 -38.21 -26.68 3.34
N TYR A 158 -39.34 -26.08 3.02
CA TYR A 158 -40.44 -25.96 3.97
C TYR A 158 -41.78 -26.14 3.28
N THR A 159 -42.75 -26.60 4.07
CA THR A 159 -44.11 -26.88 3.63
C THR A 159 -45.06 -26.57 4.78
N PHE A 160 -46.11 -25.82 4.47
CA PHE A 160 -47.28 -25.61 5.30
C PHE A 160 -48.43 -26.42 4.68
N GLU A 161 -48.93 -27.42 5.39
CA GLU A 161 -49.94 -28.37 4.91
C GLU A 161 -51.32 -28.06 5.50
N LYS A 162 -52.37 -28.64 4.88
CA LYS A 162 -53.76 -28.57 5.37
C LYS A 162 -54.24 -27.15 5.61
N LEU A 163 -53.84 -26.24 4.73
CA LEU A 163 -54.26 -24.85 4.78
C LEU A 163 -55.64 -24.73 4.17
N GLN A 164 -56.57 -24.07 4.86
CA GLN A 164 -57.89 -23.83 4.30
C GLN A 164 -57.77 -23.01 3.00
N ALA A 165 -58.38 -23.47 1.92
CA ALA A 165 -58.32 -22.78 0.62
C ALA A 165 -59.32 -21.62 0.53
N TYR A 166 -60.43 -21.67 1.28
CA TYR A 166 -61.54 -20.72 1.20
C TYR A 166 -62.01 -20.24 2.57
N ASP A 167 -62.39 -18.98 2.68
CA ASP A 167 -62.99 -18.41 3.89
C ASP A 167 -64.44 -18.87 4.11
N ALA A 168 -65.07 -18.38 5.18
CA ALA A 168 -66.45 -18.73 5.53
C ALA A 168 -67.50 -18.31 4.47
N ASN A 169 -67.16 -17.43 3.55
CA ASN A 169 -68.02 -16.99 2.44
C ASN A 169 -67.66 -17.68 1.11
N GLY A 170 -66.69 -18.60 1.13
CA GLY A 170 -66.19 -19.28 -0.05
C GLY A 170 -65.22 -18.47 -0.90
N ALA A 171 -64.68 -17.35 -0.41
CA ALA A 171 -63.64 -16.60 -1.11
C ALA A 171 -62.27 -17.23 -0.88
N ALA A 172 -61.45 -17.34 -1.93
CA ALA A 172 -60.14 -17.99 -1.84
C ALA A 172 -59.17 -17.19 -0.95
N TYR A 173 -58.46 -17.87 -0.06
CA TYR A 173 -57.37 -17.26 0.70
C TYR A 173 -56.16 -17.02 -0.20
N LYS A 174 -55.56 -15.84 -0.09
CA LYS A 174 -54.25 -15.55 -0.67
C LYS A 174 -53.18 -15.90 0.36
N TYR A 175 -52.29 -16.82 0.00
CA TYR A 175 -51.14 -17.18 0.81
C TYR A 175 -49.84 -16.63 0.24
N GLU A 176 -49.02 -16.07 1.13
CA GLU A 176 -47.70 -15.53 0.82
C GLU A 176 -46.73 -15.93 1.94
N VAL A 177 -45.43 -15.82 1.68
CA VAL A 177 -44.39 -16.12 2.66
C VAL A 177 -43.53 -14.90 2.92
N LYS A 178 -43.01 -14.79 4.14
CA LYS A 178 -42.06 -13.75 4.51
C LYS A 178 -40.99 -14.35 5.40
N GLU A 179 -39.74 -14.00 5.15
CA GLU A 179 -38.66 -14.33 6.07
C GLU A 179 -38.54 -13.27 7.18
N GLN A 180 -38.28 -13.72 8.40
CA GLN A 180 -37.81 -12.84 9.46
C GLN A 180 -36.38 -12.36 9.15
N ALA A 181 -36.05 -11.14 9.56
CA ALA A 181 -34.76 -10.53 9.21
C ALA A 181 -33.57 -11.39 9.68
N VAL A 182 -32.63 -11.64 8.78
CA VAL A 182 -31.38 -12.37 9.05
C VAL A 182 -30.23 -11.37 9.01
N ALA A 183 -29.51 -11.22 10.12
CA ALA A 183 -28.41 -10.26 10.23
C ALA A 183 -27.31 -10.54 9.18
N GLY A 184 -26.87 -9.51 8.46
CA GLY A 184 -25.85 -9.62 7.41
C GLY A 184 -26.35 -10.17 6.07
N TYR A 185 -27.67 -10.31 5.90
CA TYR A 185 -28.27 -10.81 4.67
C TYR A 185 -29.43 -9.92 4.21
N GLU A 186 -29.54 -9.78 2.89
CA GLU A 186 -30.71 -9.21 2.23
C GLU A 186 -31.58 -10.33 1.66
N SER A 187 -32.88 -10.31 1.99
CA SER A 187 -33.84 -11.37 1.65
C SER A 187 -34.71 -10.97 0.46
N LYS A 188 -34.87 -11.87 -0.51
CA LYS A 188 -35.76 -11.70 -1.67
C LYS A 188 -36.69 -12.91 -1.80
N VAL A 189 -37.99 -12.65 -1.90
CA VAL A 189 -39.03 -13.68 -2.09
C VAL A 189 -39.48 -13.68 -3.55
N SER A 190 -39.51 -14.85 -4.18
CA SER A 190 -40.02 -15.07 -5.54
C SER A 190 -41.07 -16.18 -5.51
N GLY A 191 -42.35 -15.80 -5.52
CA GLY A 191 -43.43 -16.73 -5.22
C GLY A 191 -43.34 -17.18 -3.76
N THR A 192 -42.87 -18.39 -3.54
CA THR A 192 -42.61 -18.97 -2.21
C THR A 192 -41.14 -19.31 -1.99
N ASP A 193 -40.28 -19.15 -2.99
CA ASP A 193 -38.85 -19.36 -2.80
C ASP A 193 -38.19 -18.12 -2.20
N ILE A 194 -37.29 -18.35 -1.25
CA ILE A 194 -36.57 -17.30 -0.51
C ILE A 194 -35.10 -17.38 -0.90
N THR A 195 -34.50 -16.26 -1.30
CA THR A 195 -33.06 -16.15 -1.52
C THR A 195 -32.48 -15.13 -0.55
N ASN A 196 -31.48 -15.53 0.24
CA ASN A 196 -30.68 -14.58 1.01
C ASN A 196 -29.33 -14.36 0.35
N THR A 197 -29.00 -13.09 0.15
CA THR A 197 -27.71 -12.65 -0.37
C THR A 197 -26.91 -12.02 0.76
N LYS A 198 -25.67 -12.45 0.94
CA LYS A 198 -24.76 -11.87 1.94
C LYS A 198 -24.47 -10.43 1.57
N VAL A 199 -24.61 -9.53 2.54
CA VAL A 199 -24.37 -8.09 2.35
C VAL A 199 -23.58 -7.53 3.53
N GLY A 200 -22.85 -6.45 3.30
CA GLY A 200 -22.06 -5.81 4.33
C GLY A 200 -21.23 -4.67 3.76
N LYS A 201 -20.79 -3.77 4.65
CA LYS A 201 -19.89 -2.68 4.32
C LYS A 201 -18.52 -2.91 4.95
N THR A 202 -17.48 -2.45 4.27
CA THR A 202 -16.11 -2.46 4.75
C THR A 202 -15.41 -1.14 4.46
N LYS A 203 -14.19 -1.00 4.94
CA LYS A 203 -13.29 0.10 4.62
C LYS A 203 -11.90 -0.43 4.35
N VAL A 204 -11.14 0.31 3.55
CA VAL A 204 -9.72 0.07 3.29
C VAL A 204 -8.96 1.30 3.75
N GLU A 205 -8.07 1.13 4.70
CA GLU A 205 -7.24 2.22 5.22
C GLU A 205 -5.78 1.78 5.23
N GLY A 206 -4.89 2.75 5.06
CA GLY A 206 -3.46 2.50 4.98
C GLY A 206 -2.66 3.75 5.28
N THR A 207 -1.36 3.53 5.47
CA THR A 207 -0.39 4.57 5.73
C THR A 207 0.67 4.60 4.64
N LYS A 208 1.27 5.77 4.45
CA LYS A 208 2.36 5.99 3.52
C LYS A 208 3.64 6.31 4.29
N THR A 209 4.66 5.51 4.04
CA THR A 209 6.01 5.67 4.60
C THR A 209 7.00 6.05 3.51
N TRP A 210 7.97 6.90 3.87
CA TRP A 210 9.05 7.35 2.99
C TRP A 210 10.40 6.91 3.58
N ASN A 211 11.11 6.08 2.84
CA ASN A 211 12.49 5.68 3.09
C ASN A 211 13.39 6.51 2.17
N ASP A 212 13.73 7.72 2.62
CA ASP A 212 14.43 8.72 1.78
C ASP A 212 15.40 9.62 2.56
N GLY A 213 15.72 9.26 3.79
CA GLY A 213 16.60 10.08 4.65
C GLY A 213 16.05 11.49 4.96
N ASN A 214 14.72 11.69 4.91
CA ASN A 214 14.05 13.00 5.01
C ASN A 214 14.42 13.94 3.86
N ALA A 215 14.35 13.43 2.64
CA ALA A 215 14.70 14.17 1.45
C ALA A 215 13.88 15.48 1.30
N THR A 216 14.54 16.55 0.87
CA THR A 216 13.92 17.88 0.68
C THR A 216 13.12 18.00 -0.61
N ASP A 217 13.31 17.08 -1.55
CA ASP A 217 12.65 17.00 -2.86
C ASP A 217 11.46 16.02 -2.87
N ARG A 218 11.02 15.55 -1.70
CA ARG A 218 9.84 14.69 -1.56
C ARG A 218 8.59 15.39 -2.12
N PRO A 219 7.75 14.70 -2.91
CA PRO A 219 6.50 15.28 -3.39
C PRO A 219 5.54 15.57 -2.23
N THR A 220 4.67 16.56 -2.42
CA THR A 220 3.68 16.96 -1.41
C THR A 220 2.42 16.09 -1.43
N MET A 221 2.24 15.30 -2.49
CA MET A 221 1.08 14.46 -2.76
C MET A 221 1.50 13.21 -3.54
N ILE A 222 0.83 12.09 -3.28
CA ILE A 222 0.81 10.89 -4.12
C ILE A 222 -0.63 10.53 -4.48
N LYS A 223 -0.81 9.66 -5.48
CA LYS A 223 -2.10 9.09 -5.83
C LYS A 223 -2.14 7.61 -5.51
N VAL A 224 -3.12 7.22 -4.71
CA VAL A 224 -3.37 5.81 -4.35
C VAL A 224 -4.67 5.36 -5.00
N ASP A 225 -4.57 4.34 -5.82
CA ASP A 225 -5.70 3.68 -6.46
C ASP A 225 -6.19 2.54 -5.55
N LEU A 226 -7.50 2.47 -5.33
CA LEU A 226 -8.20 1.33 -4.74
C LEU A 226 -8.63 0.39 -5.86
N LEU A 227 -8.25 -0.88 -5.73
CA LEU A 227 -8.62 -1.93 -6.66
C LEU A 227 -9.63 -2.88 -6.02
N GLN A 228 -10.73 -3.15 -6.72
CA GLN A 228 -11.72 -4.17 -6.37
C GLN A 228 -11.60 -5.31 -7.38
N ASN A 229 -11.28 -6.52 -6.91
CA ASN A 229 -11.00 -7.69 -7.75
C ASN A 229 -10.02 -7.39 -8.91
N GLY A 230 -9.01 -6.56 -8.64
CA GLY A 230 -7.99 -6.16 -9.62
C GLY A 230 -8.35 -4.98 -10.53
N ASN A 231 -9.57 -4.41 -10.43
CA ASN A 231 -9.97 -3.24 -11.22
C ASN A 231 -9.93 -1.96 -10.37
N VAL A 232 -9.36 -0.89 -10.90
CA VAL A 232 -9.38 0.41 -10.23
C VAL A 232 -10.81 0.93 -10.17
N ILE A 233 -11.31 1.21 -8.96
CA ILE A 233 -12.66 1.74 -8.73
C ILE A 233 -12.66 3.15 -8.14
N GLN A 234 -11.56 3.56 -7.51
CA GLN A 234 -11.41 4.87 -6.89
C GLN A 234 -9.93 5.25 -6.82
N THR A 235 -9.64 6.55 -6.85
CA THR A 235 -8.30 7.12 -6.62
C THR A 235 -8.41 8.19 -5.54
N GLN A 236 -7.46 8.22 -4.62
CA GLN A 236 -7.36 9.23 -3.58
C GLN A 236 -6.00 9.92 -3.62
N ASP A 237 -6.03 11.26 -3.53
CA ASP A 237 -4.84 12.05 -3.29
C ASP A 237 -4.45 11.93 -1.80
N VAL A 238 -3.20 11.54 -1.53
CA VAL A 238 -2.67 11.38 -0.18
C VAL A 238 -1.58 12.41 0.04
N LEU A 239 -1.77 13.28 1.04
CA LEU A 239 -0.93 14.46 1.26
C LEU A 239 -0.21 14.39 2.60
N ALA A 240 0.94 15.08 2.67
CA ALA A 240 1.70 15.24 3.91
C ALA A 240 0.87 15.88 5.04
N VAL A 241 0.00 16.86 4.72
CA VAL A 241 -0.85 17.55 5.70
C VAL A 241 -1.88 16.64 6.38
N MET A 242 -2.23 15.51 5.75
CA MET A 242 -3.09 14.48 6.33
C MET A 242 -2.30 13.39 7.07
N GLY A 243 -1.01 13.64 7.32
CA GLY A 243 -0.11 12.70 7.99
C GLY A 243 0.19 11.45 7.19
N TRP A 244 0.10 11.51 5.84
CA TRP A 244 0.36 10.37 4.96
C TRP A 244 -0.55 9.17 5.26
N LYS A 245 -1.82 9.41 5.53
CA LYS A 245 -2.85 8.39 5.77
C LYS A 245 -3.98 8.54 4.77
N TYR A 246 -4.65 7.43 4.46
CA TYR A 246 -5.79 7.43 3.57
C TYR A 246 -6.82 6.37 3.99
N ILE A 247 -8.06 6.59 3.57
CA ILE A 247 -9.20 5.73 3.92
C ILE A 247 -10.24 5.79 2.79
N PHE A 248 -10.59 4.61 2.31
CA PHE A 248 -11.74 4.37 1.45
C PHE A 248 -12.83 3.73 2.30
N ALA A 249 -13.92 4.47 2.57
CA ALA A 249 -15.00 4.05 3.43
C ALA A 249 -16.24 3.57 2.63
N ASP A 250 -17.18 2.95 3.32
CA ASP A 250 -18.51 2.56 2.80
C ASP A 250 -18.48 1.64 1.57
N LEU A 251 -17.41 0.85 1.43
CA LEU A 251 -17.22 -0.11 0.34
C LEU A 251 -18.13 -1.32 0.55
N GLU A 252 -18.75 -1.83 -0.51
CA GLU A 252 -19.47 -3.11 -0.43
C GLU A 252 -18.47 -4.24 -0.12
N ALA A 253 -18.80 -5.11 0.83
CA ALA A 253 -17.97 -6.25 1.17
C ALA A 253 -18.23 -7.45 0.25
N TYR A 254 -19.41 -7.52 -0.36
CA TYR A 254 -19.86 -8.66 -1.17
C TYR A 254 -20.51 -8.21 -2.48
N ASP A 255 -20.42 -9.05 -3.51
CA ASP A 255 -21.09 -8.86 -4.79
C ASP A 255 -22.57 -9.29 -4.77
N ALA A 256 -23.24 -9.22 -5.93
CA ALA A 256 -24.66 -9.58 -6.08
C ALA A 256 -24.94 -11.08 -5.90
N GLU A 257 -23.90 -11.91 -5.86
CA GLU A 257 -23.92 -13.33 -5.59
C GLU A 257 -23.51 -13.64 -4.14
N GLY A 258 -23.23 -12.60 -3.34
CA GLY A 258 -22.80 -12.69 -1.95
C GLY A 258 -21.38 -13.19 -1.77
N LYS A 259 -20.54 -13.11 -2.82
CA LYS A 259 -19.12 -13.45 -2.74
C LYS A 259 -18.31 -12.23 -2.32
N ALA A 260 -17.33 -12.43 -1.44
CA ALA A 260 -16.53 -11.33 -0.91
C ALA A 260 -15.68 -10.66 -2.00
N TYR A 261 -15.65 -9.33 -1.99
CA TYR A 261 -14.72 -8.55 -2.81
C TYR A 261 -13.31 -8.62 -2.23
N GLU A 262 -12.32 -8.79 -3.10
CA GLU A 262 -10.92 -8.58 -2.76
C GLU A 262 -10.55 -7.12 -3.00
N TYR A 263 -10.11 -6.42 -1.96
CA TYR A 263 -9.62 -5.06 -2.06
C TYR A 263 -8.11 -5.00 -1.88
N THR A 264 -7.45 -4.32 -2.81
CA THR A 264 -6.02 -4.02 -2.75
C THR A 264 -5.77 -2.57 -3.12
N VAL A 265 -4.56 -2.08 -2.86
CA VAL A 265 -4.15 -0.71 -3.16
C VAL A 265 -2.94 -0.71 -4.07
N LYS A 266 -2.83 0.33 -4.89
CA LYS A 266 -1.66 0.56 -5.75
C LYS A 266 -1.31 2.03 -5.74
N GLU A 267 -0.03 2.35 -5.63
CA GLU A 267 0.43 3.71 -5.84
C GLU A 267 0.69 3.96 -7.33
N GLN A 268 0.32 5.15 -7.80
CA GLN A 268 0.78 5.62 -9.10
C GLN A 268 2.29 5.91 -9.05
N PRO A 269 3.02 5.74 -10.17
CA PRO A 269 4.47 5.92 -10.18
C PRO A 269 4.91 7.30 -9.65
N VAL A 270 5.86 7.30 -8.73
CA VAL A 270 6.49 8.51 -8.19
C VAL A 270 7.92 8.58 -8.71
N ALA A 271 8.25 9.65 -9.44
CA ALA A 271 9.57 9.81 -10.03
C ALA A 271 10.69 9.79 -8.97
N GLY A 272 11.73 8.98 -9.18
CA GLY A 272 12.86 8.84 -8.25
C GLY A 272 12.60 7.91 -7.06
N TYR A 273 11.46 7.23 -7.03
CA TYR A 273 11.10 6.31 -5.96
C TYR A 273 10.66 4.95 -6.51
N GLU A 274 11.00 3.91 -5.76
CA GLU A 274 10.45 2.57 -5.94
C GLU A 274 9.40 2.32 -4.86
N SER A 275 8.22 1.85 -5.27
CA SER A 275 7.05 1.68 -4.42
C SER A 275 6.83 0.21 -4.05
N LYS A 276 6.53 -0.05 -2.78
CA LYS A 276 6.19 -1.38 -2.26
C LYS A 276 4.92 -1.31 -1.41
N VAL A 277 3.99 -2.22 -1.67
CA VAL A 277 2.73 -2.35 -0.91
C VAL A 277 2.81 -3.58 0.00
N SER A 278 2.44 -3.43 1.27
CA SER A 278 2.31 -4.51 2.24
C SER A 278 0.94 -4.43 2.92
N GLY A 279 0.03 -5.34 2.54
CA GLY A 279 -1.39 -5.19 2.86
C GLY A 279 -1.94 -3.94 2.19
N THR A 280 -2.16 -2.89 2.97
CA THR A 280 -2.59 -1.56 2.51
C THR A 280 -1.57 -0.47 2.81
N ASP A 281 -0.46 -0.78 3.48
CA ASP A 281 0.59 0.20 3.73
C ASP A 281 1.51 0.31 2.53
N ILE A 282 1.88 1.53 2.19
CA ILE A 282 2.72 1.84 1.02
C ILE A 282 4.04 2.40 1.55
N THR A 283 5.16 1.87 1.05
CA THR A 283 6.50 2.39 1.33
C THR A 283 7.16 2.82 0.02
N ASN A 284 7.63 4.06 -0.04
CA ASN A 284 8.51 4.49 -1.12
C ASN A 284 9.95 4.57 -0.65
N THR A 285 10.84 3.91 -1.37
CA THR A 285 12.29 4.01 -1.17
C THR A 285 12.89 4.88 -2.25
N LYS A 286 13.70 5.86 -1.86
CA LYS A 286 14.40 6.72 -2.81
C LYS A 286 15.44 5.91 -3.57
N VAL A 287 15.41 6.00 -4.90
CA VAL A 287 16.31 5.26 -5.77
C VAL A 287 16.96 6.19 -6.78
N GLY A 288 18.13 5.80 -7.27
CA GLY A 288 18.86 6.58 -8.25
C GLY A 288 20.20 5.92 -8.57
N LYS A 289 20.79 6.36 -9.68
CA LYS A 289 22.14 5.96 -10.08
C LYS A 289 23.05 7.16 -10.13
N THR A 290 24.31 6.95 -9.83
CA THR A 290 25.40 7.92 -9.95
C THR A 290 26.61 7.28 -10.60
N LYS A 291 27.64 8.08 -10.83
CA LYS A 291 28.94 7.63 -11.31
C LYS A 291 30.06 8.35 -10.55
N VAL A 292 31.22 7.73 -10.50
CA VAL A 292 32.44 8.31 -9.94
C VAL A 292 33.50 8.26 -11.02
N GLU A 293 34.03 9.42 -11.39
CA GLU A 293 35.09 9.53 -12.39
C GLU A 293 36.19 10.45 -11.88
N GLY A 294 37.41 10.20 -12.32
CA GLY A 294 38.57 10.97 -11.90
C GLY A 294 39.74 10.79 -12.85
N THR A 295 40.75 11.61 -12.62
CA THR A 295 41.99 11.62 -13.38
C THR A 295 43.18 11.36 -12.47
N LYS A 296 44.23 10.78 -13.06
CA LYS A 296 45.51 10.56 -12.40
C LYS A 296 46.55 11.51 -12.95
N THR A 297 47.16 12.29 -12.05
CA THR A 297 48.27 13.20 -12.33
C THR A 297 49.56 12.69 -11.71
N TRP A 298 50.66 12.83 -12.44
CA TRP A 298 52.01 12.51 -11.97
C TRP A 298 52.83 13.80 -11.86
N LYS A 299 53.40 14.02 -10.68
CA LYS A 299 54.38 15.07 -10.36
C LYS A 299 55.73 14.40 -10.16
N ASP A 300 56.45 14.19 -11.25
CA ASP A 300 57.66 13.35 -11.27
C ASP A 300 58.65 13.73 -12.39
N ASP A 301 58.50 14.92 -12.98
CA ASP A 301 59.30 15.39 -14.12
C ASP A 301 59.42 14.38 -15.29
N ASN A 302 58.35 13.64 -15.57
CA ASN A 302 58.33 12.56 -16.57
C ASN A 302 59.36 11.45 -16.31
N ALA A 303 59.52 11.06 -15.04
CA ALA A 303 60.40 9.98 -14.62
C ALA A 303 60.27 8.71 -15.49
N THR A 304 61.41 8.11 -15.83
CA THR A 304 61.48 6.89 -16.66
C THR A 304 61.10 5.62 -15.90
N ASP A 305 61.06 5.66 -14.57
CA ASP A 305 60.74 4.54 -13.68
C ASP A 305 59.28 4.57 -13.19
N ARG A 306 58.42 5.38 -13.83
CA ARG A 306 56.99 5.41 -13.55
C ARG A 306 56.36 4.04 -13.82
N PRO A 307 55.51 3.51 -12.92
CA PRO A 307 54.81 2.26 -13.17
C PRO A 307 53.88 2.37 -14.39
N GLU A 308 53.69 1.27 -15.10
CA GLU A 308 52.83 1.22 -16.28
C GLU A 308 51.34 1.41 -15.93
N MET A 309 50.98 1.06 -14.70
CA MET A 309 49.61 1.07 -14.18
C MET A 309 49.57 1.28 -12.67
N ILE A 310 48.43 1.74 -12.18
CA ILE A 310 48.07 1.84 -10.75
C ILE A 310 46.73 1.15 -10.51
N LYS A 311 46.41 0.89 -9.24
CA LYS A 311 45.10 0.38 -8.82
C LYS A 311 44.38 1.44 -8.00
N VAL A 312 43.18 1.81 -8.46
CA VAL A 312 42.29 2.76 -7.79
C VAL A 312 41.10 1.99 -7.24
N ASP A 313 40.95 2.00 -5.92
CA ASP A 313 39.83 1.42 -5.20
C ASP A 313 38.69 2.44 -5.10
N LEU A 314 37.47 2.01 -5.41
CA LEU A 314 36.23 2.73 -5.12
C LEU A 314 35.70 2.27 -3.76
N LEU A 315 35.47 3.23 -2.87
CA LEU A 315 34.91 3.00 -1.55
C LEU A 315 33.47 3.50 -1.50
N GLN A 316 32.58 2.67 -0.97
CA GLN A 316 31.20 3.00 -0.62
C GLN A 316 31.07 2.98 0.90
N ASN A 317 30.77 4.13 1.51
CA ASN A 317 30.70 4.30 2.96
C ASN A 317 31.94 3.72 3.69
N GLY A 318 33.14 3.90 3.11
CA GLY A 318 34.41 3.41 3.65
C GLY A 318 34.75 1.95 3.33
N THR A 319 33.88 1.19 2.66
CA THR A 319 34.15 -0.19 2.23
C THR A 319 34.57 -0.22 0.77
N VAL A 320 35.66 -0.90 0.44
CA VAL A 320 36.07 -1.11 -0.96
C VAL A 320 35.04 -2.02 -1.65
N ILE A 321 34.45 -1.53 -2.74
CA ILE A 321 33.44 -2.27 -3.52
C ILE A 321 33.89 -2.60 -4.94
N ALA A 322 34.91 -1.90 -5.45
CA ALA A 322 35.49 -2.15 -6.76
C ALA A 322 36.93 -1.63 -6.80
N THR A 323 37.74 -2.18 -7.71
CA THR A 323 39.08 -1.71 -8.02
C THR A 323 39.21 -1.60 -9.53
N GLN A 324 39.78 -0.50 -10.02
CA GLN A 324 40.07 -0.29 -11.42
C GLN A 324 41.58 -0.10 -11.63
N GLU A 325 42.09 -0.76 -12.67
CA GLU A 325 43.45 -0.56 -13.15
C GLU A 325 43.50 0.64 -14.10
N VAL A 326 44.39 1.59 -13.82
CA VAL A 326 44.50 2.86 -14.55
C VAL A 326 45.91 2.98 -15.11
N SER A 327 46.04 3.28 -16.39
CA SER A 327 47.32 3.28 -17.08
C SER A 327 47.41 4.43 -18.09
N LYS A 328 48.56 4.55 -18.74
CA LYS A 328 48.72 5.47 -19.87
C LYS A 328 47.74 5.13 -21.02
N ALA A 329 47.41 3.86 -21.22
CA ALA A 329 46.47 3.42 -22.25
C ALA A 329 45.04 3.92 -21.99
N THR A 330 44.63 4.06 -20.72
CA THR A 330 43.35 4.69 -20.35
C THR A 330 43.42 6.22 -20.31
N GLY A 331 44.54 6.81 -20.77
CA GLY A 331 44.80 8.24 -20.66
C GLY A 331 44.88 8.73 -19.21
N TRP A 332 45.23 7.84 -18.26
CA TRP A 332 45.22 8.13 -16.83
C TRP A 332 43.85 8.60 -16.32
N LYS A 333 42.77 8.05 -16.87
CA LYS A 333 41.39 8.29 -16.42
C LYS A 333 40.73 7.00 -15.99
N TYR A 334 39.74 7.12 -15.12
CA TYR A 334 38.96 6.00 -14.63
C TYR A 334 37.51 6.43 -14.36
N GLU A 335 36.58 5.48 -14.43
CA GLU A 335 35.14 5.75 -14.33
C GLU A 335 34.41 4.50 -13.82
N PHE A 336 33.69 4.66 -12.71
CA PHE A 336 32.78 3.66 -12.15
C PHE A 336 31.33 4.11 -12.41
N LYS A 337 30.60 3.32 -13.21
CA LYS A 337 29.22 3.63 -13.66
C LYS A 337 28.16 2.86 -12.88
N ASP A 338 26.91 3.29 -13.04
CA ASP A 338 25.71 2.59 -12.56
C ASP A 338 25.71 2.31 -11.05
N LEU A 339 26.38 3.16 -10.28
CA LEU A 339 26.46 3.04 -8.83
C LEU A 339 25.12 3.45 -8.22
N ALA A 340 24.61 2.68 -7.27
CA ALA A 340 23.41 3.07 -6.54
C ALA A 340 23.67 4.39 -5.80
N ALA A 341 22.79 5.38 -5.95
CA ALA A 341 22.94 6.65 -5.23
C ALA A 341 22.49 6.53 -3.77
N TYR A 342 21.58 5.59 -3.46
CA TYR A 342 20.94 5.44 -2.16
C TYR A 342 20.93 3.98 -1.70
N ASP A 343 20.96 3.77 -0.39
CA ASP A 343 20.81 2.46 0.24
C ASP A 343 19.34 1.99 0.29
N ALA A 344 19.11 0.81 0.89
CA ALA A 344 17.77 0.23 1.01
C ALA A 344 16.79 1.06 1.86
N ASN A 345 17.30 2.01 2.65
CA ASN A 345 16.51 2.95 3.45
C ASN A 345 16.43 4.34 2.79
N GLY A 346 16.93 4.48 1.57
CA GLY A 346 16.96 5.74 0.82
C GLY A 346 17.97 6.75 1.33
N VAL A 347 18.99 6.33 2.10
CA VAL A 347 20.09 7.20 2.55
C VAL A 347 21.17 7.24 1.47
N ALA A 348 21.67 8.43 1.15
CA ALA A 348 22.67 8.59 0.10
C ALA A 348 23.99 7.88 0.44
N TYR A 349 24.53 7.12 -0.51
CA TYR A 349 25.87 6.55 -0.38
C TYR A 349 26.93 7.63 -0.51
N LYS A 350 27.93 7.59 0.37
CA LYS A 350 29.16 8.36 0.22
C LYS A 350 30.16 7.53 -0.59
N TYR A 351 30.57 8.08 -1.74
CA TYR A 351 31.60 7.48 -2.57
C TYR A 351 32.92 8.24 -2.47
N GLU A 352 34.01 7.50 -2.32
CA GLU A 352 35.38 8.01 -2.24
C GLU A 352 36.30 7.10 -3.06
N VAL A 353 37.48 7.61 -3.41
CA VAL A 353 38.49 6.86 -4.16
C VAL A 353 39.78 6.82 -3.35
N LYS A 354 40.50 5.72 -3.48
CA LYS A 354 41.81 5.55 -2.86
C LYS A 354 42.74 4.86 -3.82
N GLU A 355 43.97 5.36 -3.94
CA GLU A 355 45.01 4.64 -4.65
C GLU A 355 45.68 3.61 -3.75
N GLN A 356 45.97 2.43 -4.29
CA GLN A 356 46.87 1.49 -3.61
C GLN A 356 48.30 2.03 -3.58
N PRO A 357 49.10 1.73 -2.54
CA PRO A 357 50.45 2.29 -2.40
C PRO A 357 51.32 2.04 -3.65
N VAL A 358 51.96 3.11 -4.14
CA VAL A 358 52.91 3.05 -5.25
C VAL A 358 54.31 3.35 -4.71
N ALA A 359 55.25 2.42 -4.87
CA ALA A 359 56.60 2.55 -4.35
C ALA A 359 57.30 3.81 -4.91
N GLY A 360 57.92 4.62 -4.04
CA GLY A 360 58.62 5.85 -4.43
C GLY A 360 57.71 7.05 -4.72
N TYR A 361 56.42 6.96 -4.41
CA TYR A 361 55.46 8.04 -4.60
C TYR A 361 54.60 8.26 -3.36
N GLU A 362 54.28 9.52 -3.11
CA GLU A 362 53.25 9.93 -2.14
C GLU A 362 51.97 10.30 -2.90
N SER A 363 50.84 9.74 -2.47
CA SER A 363 49.54 9.89 -3.13
C SER A 363 48.63 10.86 -2.38
N LYS A 364 47.99 11.76 -3.12
CA LYS A 364 47.00 12.71 -2.61
C LYS A 364 45.74 12.68 -3.45
N VAL A 365 44.58 12.58 -2.79
CA VAL A 365 43.26 12.61 -3.43
C VAL A 365 42.60 13.97 -3.19
N SER A 366 42.07 14.58 -4.25
CA SER A 366 41.31 15.83 -4.20
C SER A 366 39.98 15.63 -4.93
N GLY A 367 38.88 15.49 -4.18
CA GLY A 367 37.63 15.01 -4.74
C GLY A 367 37.80 13.56 -5.20
N THR A 368 37.88 13.36 -6.51
CA THR A 368 38.17 12.07 -7.16
C THR A 368 39.47 12.09 -7.96
N ASP A 369 40.14 13.24 -8.10
CA ASP A 369 41.42 13.29 -8.80
C ASP A 369 42.55 12.84 -7.88
N ILE A 370 43.45 12.03 -8.42
CA ILE A 370 44.59 11.46 -7.69
C ILE A 370 45.87 12.09 -8.23
N THR A 371 46.72 12.58 -7.34
CA THR A 371 48.06 13.09 -7.69
C THR A 371 49.11 12.27 -6.99
N ASN A 372 50.06 11.69 -7.74
CA ASN A 372 51.28 11.13 -7.16
C ASN A 372 52.43 12.11 -7.32
N THR A 373 53.15 12.33 -6.22
CA THR A 373 54.38 13.11 -6.20
C THR A 373 55.55 12.17 -5.95
N LYS A 374 56.58 12.25 -6.79
CA LYS A 374 57.80 11.46 -6.61
C LYS A 374 58.48 11.87 -5.30
N VAL A 375 58.83 10.89 -4.48
CA VAL A 375 59.50 11.12 -3.20
C VAL A 375 60.66 10.14 -3.04
N GLY A 376 61.62 10.51 -2.20
CA GLY A 376 62.78 9.69 -1.92
C GLY A 376 63.85 10.48 -1.19
N GLU A 377 64.81 9.77 -0.61
CA GLU A 377 65.96 10.35 0.06
C GLU A 377 67.24 10.02 -0.70
N THR A 378 68.23 10.90 -0.62
CA THR A 378 69.57 10.72 -1.12
C THR A 378 70.60 11.14 -0.07
N LYS A 379 71.87 10.93 -0.38
CA LYS A 379 73.00 11.41 0.40
C LYS A 379 74.06 12.01 -0.50
N VAL A 380 74.81 12.97 0.04
CA VAL A 380 75.97 13.58 -0.62
C VAL A 380 77.20 13.23 0.18
N GLU A 381 78.18 12.60 -0.47
CA GLU A 381 79.43 12.14 0.14
C GLU A 381 80.60 12.62 -0.70
N GLY A 382 81.62 13.14 -0.02
CA GLY A 382 82.81 13.67 -0.67
C GLY A 382 84.04 13.55 0.19
N THR A 383 85.19 13.72 -0.47
CA THR A 383 86.50 13.72 0.16
C THR A 383 87.22 15.04 -0.11
N LYS A 384 88.02 15.46 0.85
CA LYS A 384 88.91 16.60 0.72
C LYS A 384 90.33 16.13 0.48
N THR A 385 90.91 16.58 -0.62
CA THR A 385 92.30 16.34 -0.99
C THR A 385 93.11 17.63 -0.92
N TRP A 386 94.33 17.52 -0.40
CA TRP A 386 95.30 18.62 -0.34
C TRP A 386 96.43 18.36 -1.33
N SER A 387 96.61 19.25 -2.31
CA SER A 387 97.72 19.29 -3.27
C SER A 387 98.68 20.41 -2.88
N ASP A 388 99.45 20.16 -1.81
CA ASP A 388 100.25 21.19 -1.14
C ASP A 388 101.65 20.74 -0.72
N ASN A 389 102.09 19.56 -1.18
CA ASN A 389 103.35 18.93 -0.77
C ASN A 389 103.50 18.80 0.75
N ASN A 390 102.42 18.49 1.48
CA ASN A 390 102.40 18.37 2.94
C ASN A 390 102.85 19.65 3.66
N ALA A 391 102.27 20.77 3.26
CA ALA A 391 102.56 22.06 3.86
C ALA A 391 102.27 22.08 5.37
N THR A 392 103.13 22.74 6.17
CA THR A 392 103.02 22.81 7.63
C THR A 392 102.02 23.84 8.14
N ASP A 393 101.49 24.69 7.25
CA ASP A 393 100.54 25.77 7.50
C ASP A 393 99.10 25.42 7.06
N ARG A 394 98.82 24.13 6.83
CA ARG A 394 97.48 23.65 6.50
C ARG A 394 96.51 23.92 7.66
N PRO A 395 95.28 24.44 7.40
CA PRO A 395 94.30 24.65 8.45
C PRO A 395 93.86 23.31 9.08
N SER A 396 93.47 23.35 10.36
CA SER A 396 92.99 22.18 11.10
C SER A 396 91.62 21.68 10.64
N SER A 397 90.84 22.56 10.02
CA SER A 397 89.52 22.26 9.47
C SER A 397 89.18 23.12 8.25
N ILE A 398 88.18 22.69 7.50
CA ILE A 398 87.51 23.48 6.45
C ILE A 398 86.00 23.43 6.68
N LYS A 399 85.28 24.36 6.07
CA LYS A 399 83.81 24.33 6.02
C LYS A 399 83.35 24.05 4.61
N VAL A 400 82.54 23.01 4.46
CA VAL A 400 81.92 22.60 3.20
C VAL A 400 80.42 22.90 3.29
N ASP A 401 79.96 23.79 2.43
CA ASP A 401 78.54 24.11 2.28
C ASP A 401 77.91 23.10 1.31
N LEU A 402 76.75 22.55 1.68
CA LEU A 402 75.85 21.82 0.79
C LEU A 402 74.88 22.82 0.17
N LEU A 403 74.84 22.85 -1.16
CA LEU A 403 73.91 23.66 -1.93
C LEU A 403 72.82 22.77 -2.51
N GLN A 404 71.56 23.15 -2.32
CA GLN A 404 70.39 22.57 -2.96
C GLN A 404 69.85 23.59 -3.97
N ASN A 405 69.84 23.25 -5.26
CA ASN A 405 69.46 24.14 -6.36
C ASN A 405 70.15 25.52 -6.27
N GLY A 406 71.43 25.54 -5.89
CA GLY A 406 72.23 26.76 -5.77
C GLY A 406 72.08 27.54 -4.46
N LYS A 407 71.23 27.11 -3.52
CA LYS A 407 71.08 27.73 -2.20
C LYS A 407 71.76 26.88 -1.13
N VAL A 408 72.54 27.50 -0.25
CA VAL A 408 73.12 26.81 0.91
C VAL A 408 72.00 26.32 1.84
N VAL A 409 71.98 25.02 2.13
CA VAL A 409 70.98 24.38 2.98
C VAL A 409 71.58 23.70 4.21
N ASP A 410 72.87 23.39 4.18
CA ASP A 410 73.61 22.84 5.31
C ASP A 410 75.11 23.17 5.18
N THR A 411 75.86 23.13 6.28
CA THR A 411 77.31 23.35 6.31
C THR A 411 77.96 22.35 7.26
N LYS A 412 78.99 21.66 6.79
CA LYS A 412 79.74 20.69 7.59
C LYS A 412 81.19 21.10 7.76
N GLU A 413 81.69 20.99 8.98
CA GLU A 413 83.11 21.12 9.27
C GLU A 413 83.83 19.79 9.01
N VAL A 414 84.95 19.84 8.31
CA VAL A 414 85.73 18.67 7.89
C VAL A 414 87.15 18.81 8.40
N THR A 415 87.66 17.78 9.06
CA THR A 415 88.94 17.80 9.77
C THR A 415 89.81 16.59 9.38
N ALA A 416 91.05 16.57 9.87
CA ALA A 416 91.89 15.38 9.77
C ALA A 416 91.33 14.17 10.53
N GLU A 417 90.58 14.38 11.62
CA GLU A 417 89.98 13.30 12.43
C GLU A 417 88.90 12.53 11.65
N THR A 418 88.17 13.21 10.75
CA THR A 418 87.20 12.56 9.85
C THR A 418 87.87 11.95 8.62
N ASN A 419 89.20 11.84 8.62
CA ASN A 419 90.03 11.49 7.46
C ASN A 419 89.72 12.36 6.24
N TRP A 420 89.39 13.63 6.46
CA TRP A 420 89.01 14.57 5.41
C TRP A 420 87.81 14.10 4.57
N LYS A 421 86.89 13.33 5.16
CA LYS A 421 85.64 12.88 4.52
C LYS A 421 84.44 13.57 5.15
N TYR A 422 83.38 13.72 4.36
CA TYR A 422 82.11 14.26 4.83
C TYR A 422 80.93 13.62 4.12
N THR A 423 79.80 13.58 4.83
CA THR A 423 78.53 13.01 4.38
C THR A 423 77.38 13.88 4.87
N PHE A 424 76.43 14.16 3.99
CA PHE A 424 75.11 14.71 4.29
C PHE A 424 74.06 13.63 4.01
N GLU A 425 73.29 13.22 5.01
CA GLU A 425 72.32 12.10 4.92
C GLU A 425 70.86 12.58 4.91
N LYS A 426 69.94 11.69 4.51
CA LYS A 426 68.48 11.92 4.52
C LYS A 426 68.06 13.20 3.80
N LEU A 427 68.77 13.54 2.73
CA LEU A 427 68.45 14.68 1.90
C LEU A 427 67.25 14.33 1.04
N GLN A 428 66.22 15.17 1.01
CA GLN A 428 65.10 14.96 0.07
C GLN A 428 65.65 14.95 -1.36
N ALA A 429 65.32 13.92 -2.13
CA ALA A 429 65.78 13.79 -3.50
C ALA A 429 64.94 14.63 -4.47
N TYR A 430 63.68 14.93 -4.13
CA TYR A 430 62.74 15.61 -5.02
C TYR A 430 62.00 16.76 -4.33
N ASP A 431 61.63 17.77 -5.09
CA ASP A 431 60.82 18.90 -4.62
C ASP A 431 59.31 18.58 -4.56
N ALA A 432 58.50 19.58 -4.18
CA ALA A 432 57.03 19.43 -4.07
C ALA A 432 56.31 19.17 -5.41
N ASN A 433 57.03 19.24 -6.54
CA ASN A 433 56.55 18.89 -7.87
C ASN A 433 57.20 17.61 -8.40
N GLY A 434 57.97 16.90 -7.56
CA GLY A 434 58.68 15.68 -7.93
C GLY A 434 59.88 15.90 -8.83
N VAL A 435 60.40 17.12 -8.92
CA VAL A 435 61.62 17.43 -9.70
C VAL A 435 62.83 17.16 -8.83
N ALA A 436 63.85 16.48 -9.39
CA ALA A 436 65.05 16.13 -8.64
C ALA A 436 65.80 17.38 -8.17
N TYR A 437 66.17 17.41 -6.89
CA TYR A 437 67.06 18.44 -6.37
C TYR A 437 68.47 18.24 -6.92
N LYS A 438 69.05 19.32 -7.44
CA LYS A 438 70.48 19.36 -7.76
C LYS A 438 71.24 19.70 -6.48
N TYR A 439 72.03 18.74 -6.01
CA TYR A 439 72.96 18.97 -4.92
C TYR A 439 74.36 19.26 -5.44
N GLU A 440 75.01 20.25 -4.84
CA GLU A 440 76.39 20.65 -5.12
C GLU A 440 77.10 20.96 -3.80
N VAL A 441 78.42 20.92 -3.79
CA VAL A 441 79.23 21.27 -2.63
C VAL A 441 80.13 22.44 -2.96
N LYS A 442 80.34 23.31 -1.98
CA LYS A 442 81.27 24.45 -2.10
C LYS A 442 82.10 24.54 -0.84
N GLU A 443 83.42 24.67 -0.99
CA GLU A 443 84.27 25.02 0.12
C GLU A 443 84.21 26.53 0.40
N GLN A 444 84.10 26.90 1.67
CA GLN A 444 84.31 28.29 2.08
C GLN A 444 85.77 28.70 1.84
N PRO A 445 86.07 29.98 1.50
CA PRO A 445 87.42 30.40 1.14
C PRO A 445 88.47 30.01 2.19
N VAL A 446 89.49 29.26 1.76
CA VAL A 446 90.65 28.91 2.58
C VAL A 446 91.83 29.78 2.16
N ALA A 447 92.36 30.59 3.08
CA ALA A 447 93.47 31.51 2.80
C ALA A 447 94.70 30.76 2.27
N GLY A 448 95.33 31.26 1.20
CA GLY A 448 96.52 30.65 0.59
C GLY A 448 96.27 29.46 -0.32
N TYR A 449 95.01 29.06 -0.53
CA TYR A 449 94.64 27.91 -1.35
C TYR A 449 93.64 28.27 -2.45
N LYS A 450 93.79 27.60 -3.59
CA LYS A 450 92.78 27.59 -4.67
C LYS A 450 91.99 26.29 -4.57
N SER A 451 90.69 26.41 -4.36
CA SER A 451 89.75 25.27 -4.31
C SER A 451 89.22 24.91 -5.70
N GLU A 452 89.14 23.62 -5.98
CA GLU A 452 88.50 23.03 -7.15
C GLU A 452 87.56 21.90 -6.68
N VAL A 453 86.32 21.88 -7.19
CA VAL A 453 85.32 20.84 -6.89
C VAL A 453 85.11 19.98 -8.12
N LYS A 454 85.22 18.65 -7.96
CA LYS A 454 84.91 17.66 -9.00
C LYS A 454 83.89 16.68 -8.45
N GLY A 455 82.65 16.78 -8.93
CA GLY A 455 81.53 16.08 -8.32
C GLY A 455 81.30 16.60 -6.90
N TYR A 456 81.58 15.75 -5.91
CA TYR A 456 81.57 16.13 -4.49
C TYR A 456 82.96 16.12 -3.86
N ASP A 457 84.01 15.78 -4.61
CA ASP A 457 85.37 15.83 -4.08
C ASP A 457 85.94 17.23 -4.23
N ILE A 458 86.62 17.70 -3.18
CA ILE A 458 87.21 19.03 -3.13
C ILE A 458 88.72 18.88 -3.12
N THR A 459 89.42 19.59 -4.00
CA THR A 459 90.89 19.64 -4.03
C THR A 459 91.36 21.07 -3.74
N ASN A 460 92.19 21.24 -2.71
CA ASN A 460 92.90 22.50 -2.50
C ASN A 460 94.32 22.42 -3.03
N THR A 461 94.67 23.34 -3.93
CA THR A 461 96.03 23.52 -4.42
C THR A 461 96.64 24.74 -3.77
N LYS A 462 97.83 24.59 -3.18
CA LYS A 462 98.52 25.72 -2.55
C LYS A 462 98.94 26.75 -3.59
N ILE A 463 98.62 28.02 -3.35
CA ILE A 463 99.01 29.12 -4.24
C ILE A 463 100.51 29.35 -4.04
N LYS A 464 101.30 29.25 -5.11
CA LYS A 464 102.75 29.55 -5.07
C LYS A 464 102.94 31.05 -5.27
N ASP A 465 103.39 31.75 -4.23
CA ASP A 465 103.75 33.17 -4.35
C ASP A 465 105.00 33.34 -5.24
N LYS A 466 104.91 34.22 -6.24
CA LYS A 466 106.09 34.94 -6.77
C LYS A 466 106.48 36.02 -5.73
N PRO A 467 107.78 36.29 -5.49
CA PRO A 467 108.20 37.07 -4.33
C PRO A 467 107.87 38.56 -4.45
N ASN A 468 107.00 39.01 -3.55
CA ASN A 468 107.02 40.20 -2.70
C ASN A 468 107.93 41.40 -3.08
N VAL A 469 107.34 42.58 -3.27
CA VAL A 469 107.87 43.87 -2.78
C VAL A 469 106.75 44.74 -2.17
N ASN A 470 106.84 44.86 -0.84
CA ASN A 470 106.42 45.87 0.16
C ASN A 470 105.41 47.01 -0.17
N PRO A 471 104.62 47.47 0.83
CA PRO A 471 103.47 48.34 0.67
C PRO A 471 103.86 49.82 0.61
N LYS A 472 103.14 50.57 -0.22
CA LYS A 472 103.02 52.02 -0.09
C LYS A 472 101.58 52.42 -0.41
N ASP A 473 100.86 52.81 0.63
CA ASP A 473 99.71 53.69 0.51
C ASP A 473 100.22 55.06 0.04
N PRO A 474 99.59 55.69 -0.98
CA PRO A 474 98.55 56.66 -0.65
C PRO A 474 97.32 56.57 -1.56
N SER A 475 96.15 56.66 -0.93
CA SER A 475 94.94 57.38 -1.34
C SER A 475 95.02 58.16 -2.67
N THR A 476 94.10 57.85 -3.60
CA THR A 476 93.26 58.82 -4.34
C THR A 476 92.20 58.09 -5.19
N ASP A 477 90.92 58.28 -4.88
CA ASP A 477 89.85 58.42 -5.89
C ASP A 477 90.08 59.80 -6.57
N PRO A 478 89.76 60.11 -7.86
CA PRO A 478 88.53 59.70 -8.55
C PRO A 478 88.63 59.47 -10.08
N LYS A 479 87.46 59.17 -10.66
CA LYS A 479 87.01 59.34 -12.07
C LYS A 479 86.93 58.10 -12.97
N ASN A 480 85.68 57.67 -13.11
CA ASN A 480 85.04 57.26 -14.36
C ASN A 480 85.38 58.22 -15.54
N PRO A 481 85.54 57.70 -16.76
CA PRO A 481 84.62 58.13 -17.80
C PRO A 481 84.06 56.99 -18.67
N ASN A 482 82.74 57.09 -18.80
CA ASN A 482 81.82 56.56 -19.78
C ASN A 482 82.28 56.75 -21.24
N THR A 483 82.01 55.75 -22.10
CA THR A 483 81.43 55.84 -23.46
C THR A 483 81.20 54.40 -23.94
N ASN A 484 79.99 53.83 -23.96
CA ASN A 484 78.76 54.15 -24.68
C ASN A 484 78.84 53.83 -26.19
N THR A 485 78.00 52.87 -26.62
CA THR A 485 77.16 52.77 -27.84
C THR A 485 76.68 51.32 -27.88
N GLY A 486 75.40 50.97 -27.70
CA GLY A 486 74.18 51.41 -28.41
C GLY A 486 73.63 50.15 -29.10
N SER A 487 72.35 49.79 -29.13
CA SER A 487 71.06 50.50 -29.00
C SER A 487 70.01 49.39 -28.70
N ASN A 488 69.17 49.50 -27.65
CA ASN A 488 67.79 50.05 -27.61
C ASN A 488 66.74 49.19 -28.36
N SER A 489 65.51 48.98 -27.89
CA SER A 489 64.66 49.89 -27.11
C SER A 489 63.45 49.18 -26.44
N ASP A 490 63.04 49.77 -25.30
CA ASP A 490 61.66 49.93 -24.77
C ASP A 490 60.82 48.71 -24.32
N SER A 491 60.04 48.73 -23.23
CA SER A 491 59.42 49.86 -22.53
C SER A 491 58.90 49.46 -21.13
N LYS A 492 58.98 50.42 -20.19
CA LYS A 492 57.95 50.86 -19.20
C LYS A 492 57.42 49.91 -18.08
N VAL A 493 57.77 50.31 -16.85
CA VAL A 493 57.23 50.03 -15.48
C VAL A 493 55.70 50.35 -15.44
N PRO A 494 54.80 49.88 -14.51
CA PRO A 494 55.06 49.60 -13.08
C PRO A 494 54.22 48.55 -12.29
N SER A 495 54.57 48.44 -10.99
CA SER A 495 53.72 48.07 -9.82
C SER A 495 53.42 46.57 -9.60
N THR A 496 53.34 45.98 -8.39
CA THR A 496 52.98 46.44 -7.04
C THR A 496 53.37 45.37 -5.98
N THR A 497 53.85 45.82 -4.81
CA THR A 497 53.36 45.52 -3.44
C THR A 497 53.36 44.10 -2.84
N GLU A 498 54.33 43.91 -1.92
CA GLU A 498 54.24 43.48 -0.51
C GLU A 498 53.67 42.11 -0.06
N ASN A 499 54.51 41.51 0.82
CA ASN A 499 54.25 40.86 2.10
C ASN A 499 53.30 39.66 2.17
N ASP A 500 53.87 38.53 2.63
CA ASP A 500 53.18 37.73 3.64
C ASP A 500 54.18 37.02 4.56
N LYS A 501 54.04 37.27 5.87
CA LYS A 501 54.53 36.45 6.97
C LYS A 501 53.47 36.46 8.08
N PRO A 502 53.29 35.34 8.82
CA PRO A 502 52.02 34.95 9.41
C PRO A 502 51.84 35.46 10.83
N THR A 503 50.60 35.45 11.31
CA THR A 503 50.29 35.58 12.74
C THR A 503 49.27 34.54 13.18
N LEU A 504 49.40 34.21 14.46
CA LEU A 504 48.94 33.04 15.21
C LEU A 504 47.72 33.39 16.11
N LEU A 505 47.03 32.32 16.57
CA LEU A 505 46.21 32.16 17.81
C LEU A 505 44.65 32.34 17.78
N PRO A 506 43.90 31.71 18.73
CA PRO A 506 42.61 31.04 18.47
C PRO A 506 41.43 31.46 19.41
N ASN A 507 40.34 30.67 19.32
CA ASN A 507 39.30 30.32 20.32
C ASN A 507 37.88 30.96 20.32
N THR A 508 36.91 30.04 20.17
CA THR A 508 35.62 29.84 20.88
C THR A 508 34.45 30.83 20.78
N GLY A 509 33.27 30.26 20.46
CA GLY A 509 32.03 30.49 21.21
C GLY A 509 30.80 30.95 20.41
N GLY A 510 29.66 30.27 20.60
CA GLY A 510 28.34 30.91 20.45
C GLY A 510 27.27 30.14 19.67
N THR A 511 26.55 29.24 20.36
CA THR A 511 25.20 28.77 20.02
C THR A 511 24.20 29.92 19.88
N SER A 512 23.26 29.83 18.93
CA SER A 512 21.98 30.54 19.03
C SER A 512 20.81 29.57 18.90
N ALA A 513 20.15 29.34 20.03
CA ALA A 513 18.78 28.89 20.12
C ALA A 513 17.89 30.14 20.07
N GLY A 514 16.87 30.14 19.22
CA GLY A 514 15.86 31.18 19.12
C GLY A 514 14.50 30.58 18.81
N MET A 515 13.70 30.38 19.85
CA MET A 515 12.28 30.02 19.81
C MET A 515 11.41 31.20 19.34
N SER A 516 10.31 30.89 18.65
CA SER A 516 8.98 31.54 18.70
C SER A 516 8.07 30.68 17.80
N SER A 517 7.27 29.72 18.28
CA SER A 517 6.03 29.78 19.08
C SER A 517 4.93 30.71 18.54
N ILE A 518 3.70 30.16 18.57
CA ILE A 518 2.38 30.75 18.32
C ILE A 518 1.85 30.67 16.87
N LEU A 519 1.06 29.62 16.62
CA LEU A 519 -0.37 29.81 16.30
C LEU A 519 -1.13 28.52 16.58
N GLY A 520 -1.98 28.57 17.61
CA GLY A 520 -3.00 27.58 17.88
C GLY A 520 -4.29 27.89 17.13
N GLY A 521 -5.15 26.87 17.01
CA GLY A 521 -6.58 27.04 16.78
C GLY A 521 -7.13 26.27 15.60
N MET A 522 -8.00 25.30 15.91
CA MET A 522 -8.99 24.65 15.02
C MET A 522 -8.37 23.66 14.02
N VAL A 523 -8.65 22.36 14.08
CA VAL A 523 -9.92 21.77 13.62
C VAL A 523 -10.25 20.53 14.46
N LEU A 524 -11.29 20.67 15.29
CA LEU A 524 -12.00 19.59 15.97
C LEU A 524 -13.43 19.61 15.41
N PHE A 525 -13.58 19.21 14.15
CA PHE A 525 -14.88 18.99 13.49
C PHE A 525 -14.63 18.04 12.34
N LEU A 526 -14.85 16.74 12.55
CA LEU A 526 -15.29 15.74 11.55
C LEU A 526 -15.44 14.36 12.23
N LEU A 527 -16.05 14.31 13.42
CA LEU A 527 -16.48 13.06 14.07
C LEU A 527 -17.83 13.18 14.81
N GLY A 528 -18.67 14.16 14.43
CA GLY A 528 -20.02 14.31 14.99
C GLY A 528 -20.98 14.76 13.91
N GLY A 529 -21.68 13.82 13.28
CA GLY A 529 -22.62 14.20 12.22
C GLY A 529 -23.34 13.09 11.47
N ILE A 530 -23.51 11.87 12.00
CA ILE A 530 -24.57 10.96 11.50
C ILE A 530 -25.19 10.22 12.69
N LEU A 531 -26.02 10.93 13.44
CA LEU A 531 -27.06 10.35 14.29
C LEU A 531 -28.28 11.26 14.13
N PHE A 532 -29.44 10.64 13.85
CA PHE A 532 -30.77 11.21 13.62
C PHE A 532 -31.16 11.58 12.17
N ALA A 533 -31.62 10.57 11.44
CA ALA A 533 -32.81 10.70 10.60
C ALA A 533 -33.62 9.40 10.63
N ARG A 534 -34.24 9.11 11.78
CA ARG A 534 -35.39 8.21 11.88
C ARG A 534 -36.62 9.08 12.11
N GLN A 535 -37.36 9.40 11.05
CA GLN A 535 -38.76 9.79 11.18
C GLN A 535 -39.54 9.49 9.90
N ARG A 536 -40.37 8.44 10.03
CA ARG A 536 -41.75 8.29 9.53
C ARG A 536 -42.10 8.89 8.17
N ILE A 537 -42.40 8.03 7.21
CA ILE A 537 -43.51 8.22 6.28
C ILE A 537 -44.34 6.92 6.27
N LYS A 538 -45.66 7.10 6.21
CA LYS A 538 -46.75 6.12 6.37
C LYS A 538 -46.67 4.93 5.42
#